data_AF-A0ABD5PIL8-F1
#
_entry.id   AF-A0ABD5PIL8-F1
#
_cell.length_a   1.000
_cell.length_b   1.000
_cell.length_c   1.000
_cell.angle_alpha   90.00
_cell.angle_beta   90.00
_cell.angle_gamma   90.00
#
_symmetry.space_group_name_H-M   'P 1'
#
loop_
_entity.id
_entity.type
_entity.pdbx_description
1 polymer ?
#
loop_
_entity_poly.entity_id
_entity_poly.type
_entity_poly.pdbx_seq_one_letter_code
_entity_poly.pdbx_strand_id
1 'polypeptide(L)'
;MDYGGHERSPNRAQLRELASLLESESWIETVSVFPPNRPESIVLELVEHHYPEEQIAEAYVEIRSYTNGDFHITYIEDHYGERWMCRWDRHESTEYTRDHYHSPPRARHEDGENRDYPREFAAVVAEVVVPWVYDRMGEVWENVDT
;
A
#
# COMPACT_ATOMS: atom_id res chain seq x y z
N MET A 1 4.09 32.74 -12.87
CA MET A 1 2.97 31.83 -12.65
C MET A 1 3.48 30.78 -11.71
N ASP A 2 3.10 30.94 -10.45
CA ASP A 2 3.43 30.02 -9.38
C ASP A 2 2.37 28.92 -9.44
N TYR A 3 2.72 27.77 -10.03
CA TYR A 3 1.89 26.58 -9.88
C TYR A 3 2.15 26.13 -8.45
N GLY A 4 1.36 26.65 -7.51
CA GLY A 4 1.38 26.24 -6.12
C GLY A 4 1.11 24.74 -6.07
N GLY A 5 2.19 23.95 -6.16
CA GLY A 5 2.14 22.53 -5.91
C GLY A 5 1.62 22.39 -4.50
N HIS A 6 0.47 21.74 -4.33
CA HIS A 6 -0.10 21.49 -3.01
C HIS A 6 1.00 20.88 -2.14
N GLU A 7 1.47 21.64 -1.16
CA GLU A 7 2.58 21.23 -0.30
C GLU A 7 2.14 19.99 0.48
N ARG A 8 2.63 18.82 0.07
CA ARG A 8 2.35 17.55 0.73
C ARG A 8 3.34 17.35 1.87
N SER A 9 2.92 17.69 3.08
CA SER A 9 3.68 17.37 4.30
C SER A 9 3.27 15.99 4.83
N PRO A 10 4.22 15.06 5.07
CA PRO A 10 3.89 13.76 5.64
C PRO A 10 3.16 13.88 6.98
N ASN A 11 2.03 13.19 7.12
CA ASN A 11 1.28 13.10 8.36
C ASN A 11 1.91 12.05 9.31
N ARG A 12 3.06 12.41 9.87
CA ARG A 12 3.85 11.50 10.71
C ARG A 12 3.13 11.03 11.97
N ALA A 13 2.20 11.81 12.50
CA ALA A 13 1.42 11.43 13.67
C ALA A 13 0.46 10.27 13.32
N GLN A 14 -0.33 10.42 12.25
CA GLN A 14 -1.24 9.40 11.77
C GLN A 14 -0.52 8.11 11.35
N LEU A 15 0.65 8.24 10.70
CA LEU A 15 1.46 7.08 10.32
C LEU A 15 2.01 6.32 11.53
N ARG A 16 2.40 7.00 12.61
CA ARG A 16 2.83 6.34 13.85
C ARG A 16 1.67 5.66 14.57
N GLU A 17 0.51 6.30 14.61
CA GLU A 17 -0.70 5.70 15.18
C GLU A 17 -1.07 4.41 14.44
N LEU A 18 -1.09 4.47 13.10
CA LEU A 18 -1.34 3.30 12.28
C LEU A 18 -0.29 2.20 12.51
N ALA A 19 1.00 2.56 12.55
CA ALA A 19 2.07 1.60 12.83
C ALA A 19 1.85 0.88 14.17
N SER A 20 1.54 1.61 15.25
CA SER A 20 1.29 1.01 16.56
C SER A 20 0.05 0.11 16.60
N LEU A 21 -0.97 0.39 15.79
CA LEU A 21 -2.14 -0.50 15.65
C LEU A 21 -1.78 -1.80 14.92
N LEU A 22 -0.90 -1.71 13.92
CA LEU A 22 -0.52 -2.83 13.06
C LEU A 22 0.60 -3.70 13.64
N GLU A 23 1.38 -3.19 14.60
CA GLU A 23 2.45 -3.95 15.27
C GLU A 23 1.97 -5.25 15.94
N SER A 24 0.68 -5.37 16.29
CA SER A 24 0.13 -6.57 16.93
C SER A 24 -0.53 -7.56 15.96
N GLU A 25 -0.57 -7.25 14.67
CA GLU A 25 -1.25 -8.07 13.67
C GLU A 25 -0.41 -9.29 13.27
N SER A 26 -1.01 -10.47 13.28
CA SER A 26 -0.27 -11.72 13.06
C SER A 26 0.24 -11.95 11.63
N TRP A 27 -0.25 -11.16 10.66
CA TRP A 27 0.16 -11.24 9.25
C TRP A 27 1.31 -10.29 8.91
N ILE A 28 1.77 -9.51 9.89
CA ILE A 28 2.86 -8.54 9.77
C ILE A 28 4.07 -9.07 10.54
N GLU A 29 5.20 -9.20 9.84
CA GLU A 29 6.47 -9.63 10.43
C GLU A 29 7.16 -8.45 11.11
N THR A 30 7.25 -7.31 10.42
CA THR A 30 7.92 -6.11 10.92
C THR A 30 7.22 -4.84 10.47
N VAL A 31 7.14 -3.86 11.37
CA VAL A 31 6.69 -2.49 11.06
C VAL A 31 7.90 -1.55 11.13
N SER A 32 8.33 -1.06 9.97
CA SER A 32 9.40 -0.07 9.85
C SER A 32 8.84 1.35 9.75
N VAL A 33 9.04 2.16 10.79
CA VAL A 33 8.54 3.54 10.85
C VAL A 33 9.59 4.54 10.36
N PHE A 34 9.34 5.20 9.22
CA PHE A 34 10.25 6.16 8.56
C PHE A 34 11.69 5.63 8.37
N PRO A 35 11.87 4.46 7.74
CA PRO A 35 13.21 3.92 7.52
C PRO A 35 14.04 4.89 6.66
N PRO A 36 15.38 4.91 6.78
CA PRO A 36 16.23 5.93 6.13
C PRO A 36 16.06 6.06 4.61
N ASN A 37 15.72 4.95 3.93
CA ASN A 37 15.47 4.92 2.49
C ASN A 37 14.04 5.32 2.09
N ARG A 38 13.09 5.38 3.04
CA ARG A 38 11.69 5.79 2.85
C ARG A 38 11.23 6.69 4.01
N PRO A 39 11.79 7.91 4.15
CA PRO A 39 11.62 8.76 5.34
C PRO A 39 10.21 9.37 5.52
N GLU A 40 9.32 9.15 4.55
CA GLU A 40 7.93 9.61 4.56
C GLU A 40 6.91 8.47 4.73
N SER A 41 7.39 7.23 4.78
CA SER A 41 6.54 6.04 4.76
C SER A 41 6.63 5.27 6.08
N ILE A 42 5.61 4.49 6.38
CA ILE A 42 5.80 3.24 7.14
C ILE A 42 5.85 2.08 6.14
N VAL A 43 6.59 1.04 6.47
CA VAL A 43 6.68 -0.20 5.67
C VAL A 43 6.28 -1.36 6.55
N LEU A 44 5.31 -2.14 6.07
CA LEU A 44 4.85 -3.36 6.71
C LEU A 44 5.42 -4.54 5.94
N GLU A 45 6.41 -5.22 6.51
CA GLU A 45 6.90 -6.49 5.97
C GLU A 45 5.91 -7.59 6.37
N LEU A 46 5.48 -8.40 5.41
CA LEU A 46 4.45 -9.41 5.62
C LEU A 46 5.10 -10.75 5.96
N VAL A 47 4.44 -11.56 6.78
CA VAL A 47 4.96 -12.86 7.20
C VAL A 47 5.14 -13.76 5.97
N GLU A 48 6.38 -14.23 5.74
CA GLU A 48 6.78 -15.02 4.57
C GLU A 48 5.94 -16.29 4.37
N HIS A 49 5.52 -16.93 5.47
CA HIS A 49 4.74 -18.17 5.46
C HIS A 49 3.32 -18.00 4.89
N HIS A 50 2.87 -16.77 4.65
CA HIS A 50 1.63 -16.48 3.92
C HIS A 50 1.80 -16.55 2.40
N TYR A 51 3.02 -16.76 1.89
CA TYR A 51 3.35 -16.76 0.48
C TYR A 51 4.10 -18.04 0.06
N PRO A 52 3.91 -18.51 -1.18
CA PRO A 52 4.72 -19.58 -1.75
C PRO A 52 6.15 -19.09 -1.98
N GLU A 53 7.06 -19.50 -1.09
CA GLU A 53 8.46 -19.08 -1.11
C GLU A 53 9.13 -19.34 -2.47
N GLU A 54 8.73 -20.38 -3.22
CA GLU A 54 9.30 -20.67 -4.54
C GLU A 54 8.99 -19.62 -5.61
N GLN A 55 7.96 -18.79 -5.41
CA GLN A 55 7.52 -17.78 -6.38
C GLN A 55 7.71 -16.35 -5.86
N ILE A 56 7.53 -16.13 -4.56
CA ILE A 56 7.55 -14.81 -3.94
C ILE A 56 8.63 -14.81 -2.85
N ALA A 57 9.69 -14.04 -3.08
CA ALA A 57 10.80 -13.90 -2.16
C ALA A 57 10.42 -13.01 -0.96
N GLU A 58 9.69 -11.92 -1.21
CA GLU A 58 9.29 -10.95 -0.19
C GLU A 58 7.95 -10.31 -0.56
N ALA A 59 7.14 -9.97 0.44
CA ALA A 59 5.94 -9.16 0.26
C ALA A 59 5.88 -8.06 1.33
N TYR A 60 5.51 -6.85 0.93
CA TYR A 60 5.42 -5.71 1.85
C TYR A 60 4.40 -4.67 1.38
N VAL A 61 3.90 -3.88 2.34
CA VAL A 61 3.04 -2.73 2.09
C VAL A 61 3.81 -1.45 2.45
N GLU A 62 3.95 -0.53 1.51
CA GLU A 62 4.47 0.81 1.75
C GLU A 62 3.32 1.81 1.86
N ILE A 63 3.26 2.55 2.97
CA ILE A 63 2.16 3.46 3.28
C ILE A 63 2.69 4.87 3.50
N ARG A 64 2.16 5.83 2.72
CA ARG A 64 2.37 7.28 2.89
C ARG A 64 1.03 7.95 3.11
N SER A 65 0.97 8.88 4.06
CA SER A 65 -0.19 9.74 4.31
C SER A 65 0.27 11.17 4.54
N TYR A 66 -0.54 12.15 4.13
CA TYR A 66 -0.23 13.57 4.14
C TYR A 66 -1.27 14.38 4.94
N THR A 67 -0.86 15.53 5.46
CA THR A 67 -1.71 16.37 6.32
C THR A 67 -2.92 16.98 5.61
N ASN A 68 -2.89 17.01 4.27
CA ASN A 68 -4.03 17.42 3.43
C ASN A 68 -5.04 16.27 3.18
N GLY A 69 -4.83 15.10 3.77
CA GLY A 69 -5.66 13.91 3.60
C GLY A 69 -5.38 13.09 2.35
N ASP A 70 -4.35 13.44 1.58
CA ASP A 70 -3.86 12.58 0.50
C ASP A 70 -3.10 11.38 1.08
N PHE A 71 -3.06 10.29 0.33
CA PHE A 71 -2.25 9.12 0.66
C PHE A 71 -1.83 8.35 -0.59
N HIS A 72 -0.78 7.54 -0.41
CA HIS A 72 -0.34 6.53 -1.37
C HIS A 72 -0.06 5.26 -0.59
N ILE A 73 -0.76 4.17 -0.93
CA ILE A 73 -0.54 2.85 -0.35
C ILE A 73 -0.16 1.91 -1.48
N THR A 74 0.98 1.26 -1.38
CA THR A 74 1.44 0.30 -2.39
C THR A 74 1.63 -1.05 -1.72
N TYR A 75 1.05 -2.09 -2.30
CA TYR A 75 1.41 -3.48 -1.98
C TYR A 75 2.40 -3.98 -3.02
N ILE A 76 3.48 -4.61 -2.58
CA ILE A 76 4.59 -5.08 -3.42
C ILE A 76 4.90 -6.54 -3.09
N GLU A 77 5.12 -7.34 -4.13
CA GLU A 77 5.77 -8.64 -4.10
C GLU A 77 7.08 -8.55 -4.90
N ASP A 78 8.14 -9.18 -4.39
CA ASP A 78 9.35 -9.48 -5.15
C ASP A 78 9.33 -10.94 -5.62
N HIS A 79 9.21 -11.13 -6.93
CA HIS A 79 9.23 -12.44 -7.60
C HIS A 79 10.66 -12.72 -8.07
N TYR A 80 11.59 -12.82 -7.12
CA TYR A 80 13.02 -13.07 -7.38
C TYR A 80 13.65 -12.08 -8.39
N GLY A 81 13.35 -10.79 -8.24
CA GLY A 81 13.84 -9.71 -9.08
C GLY A 81 12.81 -9.12 -10.04
N GLU A 82 11.64 -9.75 -10.21
CA GLU A 82 10.49 -9.13 -10.87
C GLU A 82 9.52 -8.54 -9.84
N ARG A 83 9.28 -7.23 -9.92
CA ARG A 83 8.35 -6.57 -9.01
C ARG A 83 6.92 -6.71 -9.51
N TRP A 84 6.05 -7.26 -8.67
CA TRP A 84 4.60 -7.28 -8.85
C TRP A 84 3.96 -6.36 -7.82
N MET A 85 3.04 -5.48 -8.22
CA MET A 85 2.49 -4.49 -7.29
C MET A 85 1.12 -3.94 -7.70
N CYS A 86 0.37 -3.46 -6.72
CA CYS A 86 -0.80 -2.61 -6.90
C CYS A 86 -0.70 -1.39 -5.97
N ARG A 87 -1.51 -0.35 -6.21
CA ARG A 87 -1.57 0.81 -5.30
C ARG A 87 -2.95 1.43 -5.20
N TRP A 88 -3.24 2.00 -4.03
CA TRP A 88 -4.40 2.82 -3.73
C TRP A 88 -3.93 4.25 -3.49
N ASP A 89 -4.51 5.16 -4.26
CA ASP A 89 -4.11 6.56 -4.28
C ASP A 89 -5.30 7.45 -3.94
N ARG A 90 -5.07 8.41 -3.03
CA ARG A 90 -5.96 9.55 -2.79
C ARG A 90 -5.19 10.82 -3.07
N HIS A 91 -5.43 11.44 -4.22
CA HIS A 91 -4.89 12.75 -4.56
C HIS A 91 -5.60 13.38 -5.76
N GLU A 92 -5.43 14.68 -5.95
CA GLU A 92 -5.88 15.34 -7.18
C GLU A 92 -5.25 14.70 -8.42
N SER A 93 -6.07 14.33 -9.39
CA SER A 93 -5.67 13.73 -10.65
C SER A 93 -6.46 14.40 -11.78
N THR A 94 -5.82 14.53 -12.95
CA THR A 94 -6.46 15.04 -14.17
C THR A 94 -7.21 13.96 -14.93
N GLU A 95 -6.86 12.70 -14.70
CA GLU A 95 -7.39 11.54 -15.46
C GLU A 95 -8.26 10.62 -14.61
N TYR A 96 -8.13 10.68 -13.28
CA TYR A 96 -8.88 9.86 -12.33
C TYR A 96 -9.58 10.72 -11.28
N THR A 97 -10.57 10.14 -10.61
CA THR A 97 -11.14 10.71 -9.39
C THR A 97 -10.06 10.82 -8.31
N ARG A 98 -10.34 11.63 -7.28
CA ARG A 98 -9.39 11.82 -6.18
C ARG A 98 -8.94 10.48 -5.60
N ASP A 99 -9.88 9.56 -5.45
CA ASP A 99 -9.65 8.18 -5.06
C ASP A 99 -9.55 7.30 -6.31
N HIS A 100 -8.45 6.57 -6.46
CA HIS A 100 -8.26 5.64 -7.56
C HIS A 100 -7.31 4.50 -7.17
N TYR A 101 -7.46 3.38 -7.86
CA TYR A 101 -6.68 2.15 -7.66
C TYR A 101 -5.92 1.84 -8.95
N HIS A 102 -4.65 1.47 -8.85
CA HIS A 102 -3.91 0.93 -9.98
C HIS A 102 -3.67 -0.56 -9.79
N SER A 103 -4.20 -1.35 -10.73
CA SER A 103 -4.17 -2.81 -10.66
C SER A 103 -2.77 -3.39 -10.87
N PRO A 104 -2.52 -4.62 -10.38
CA PRO A 104 -1.34 -5.38 -10.77
C PRO A 104 -1.30 -5.68 -12.28
N PRO A 105 -0.15 -6.10 -12.83
CA PRO A 105 1.09 -6.45 -12.13
C PRO A 105 2.03 -5.28 -11.85
N ARG A 106 1.83 -4.12 -12.49
CA ARG A 106 2.83 -3.04 -12.49
C ARG A 106 2.35 -1.73 -11.89
N ALA A 107 1.06 -1.62 -11.57
CA ALA A 107 0.45 -0.41 -11.04
C ALA A 107 0.81 0.85 -11.86
N ARG A 108 0.84 0.70 -13.19
CA ARG A 108 1.18 1.81 -14.09
C ARG A 108 0.05 2.81 -14.10
N HIS A 109 0.36 4.01 -14.59
CA HIS A 109 -0.63 5.06 -14.71
C HIS A 109 -1.87 4.60 -15.47
N GLU A 110 -1.70 3.92 -16.61
CA GLU A 110 -2.80 3.38 -17.43
C GLU A 110 -3.61 2.24 -16.77
N ASP A 111 -3.07 1.63 -15.71
CA ASP A 111 -3.74 0.57 -14.95
C ASP A 111 -4.73 1.14 -13.91
N GLY A 112 -4.96 2.46 -13.93
CA GLY A 112 -5.78 3.18 -12.97
C GLY A 112 -7.28 3.03 -13.21
N GLU A 113 -8.03 2.91 -12.12
CA GLU A 113 -9.49 2.86 -12.08
C GLU A 113 -10.02 3.76 -10.96
N ASN A 114 -11.09 4.52 -11.25
CA ASN A 114 -11.77 5.33 -10.24
C ASN A 114 -12.35 4.45 -9.14
N ARG A 115 -12.21 4.91 -7.89
CA ARG A 115 -12.78 4.27 -6.70
C ARG A 115 -13.38 5.34 -5.79
N ASP A 116 -14.16 4.91 -4.81
CA ASP A 116 -14.65 5.74 -3.71
C ASP A 116 -14.20 5.07 -2.40
N TYR A 117 -13.19 5.62 -1.73
CA TYR A 117 -12.68 5.06 -0.48
C TYR A 117 -13.39 5.67 0.74
N PRO A 118 -13.40 4.98 1.89
CA PRO A 118 -13.80 5.57 3.16
C PRO A 118 -13.10 6.92 3.41
N ARG A 119 -13.80 7.84 4.09
CA ARG A 119 -13.25 9.18 4.38
C ARG A 119 -12.04 9.08 5.30
N GLU A 120 -12.16 8.33 6.38
CA GLU A 120 -11.12 8.20 7.39
C GLU A 120 -10.02 7.27 6.89
N PHE A 121 -8.76 7.72 7.01
CA PHE A 121 -7.61 6.96 6.50
C PHE A 121 -7.50 5.56 7.12
N ALA A 122 -7.73 5.43 8.43
CA ALA A 122 -7.73 4.14 9.11
C ALA A 122 -8.81 3.19 8.55
N ALA A 123 -9.98 3.71 8.17
CA ALA A 123 -11.04 2.92 7.53
C ALA A 123 -10.63 2.49 6.12
N VAL A 124 -9.91 3.32 5.35
CA VAL A 124 -9.33 2.87 4.07
C VAL A 124 -8.41 1.67 4.27
N VAL A 125 -7.50 1.75 5.25
CA VAL A 125 -6.59 0.63 5.53
C VAL A 125 -7.36 -0.62 5.95
N ALA A 126 -8.28 -0.50 6.90
CA ALA A 126 -9.00 -1.63 7.47
C ALA A 126 -10.04 -2.26 6.52
N GLU A 127 -10.73 -1.46 5.71
CA GLU A 127 -11.87 -1.92 4.90
C GLU A 127 -11.52 -2.14 3.42
N VAL A 128 -10.40 -1.58 2.94
CA VAL A 128 -10.00 -1.68 1.52
C VAL A 128 -8.69 -2.44 1.38
N VAL A 129 -7.64 -1.99 2.07
CA VAL A 129 -6.28 -2.54 1.86
C VAL A 129 -6.13 -3.90 2.51
N VAL A 130 -6.49 -4.02 3.80
CA VAL A 130 -6.33 -5.28 4.54
C VAL A 130 -7.11 -6.43 3.90
N PRO A 131 -8.40 -6.30 3.54
CA PRO A 131 -9.14 -7.37 2.87
C PRO A 131 -8.49 -7.78 1.54
N TRP A 132 -8.04 -6.81 0.74
CA TRP A 132 -7.35 -7.10 -0.51
C TRP A 132 -6.05 -7.87 -0.30
N VAL A 133 -5.27 -7.53 0.73
CA VAL A 133 -4.03 -8.25 1.07
C VAL A 133 -4.35 -9.70 1.48
N TYR A 134 -5.38 -9.91 2.29
CA TYR A 134 -5.83 -11.27 2.66
C TYR A 134 -6.30 -12.09 1.46
N ASP A 135 -7.09 -11.48 0.55
CA ASP A 135 -7.52 -12.14 -0.68
C ASP A 135 -6.30 -12.52 -1.54
N ARG A 136 -5.34 -11.60 -1.70
CA ARG A 136 -4.10 -11.86 -2.44
C ARG A 136 -3.28 -12.98 -1.82
N MET A 137 -3.13 -13.02 -0.49
CA MET A 137 -2.47 -14.10 0.23
C MET A 137 -3.12 -15.45 -0.05
N GLY A 138 -4.45 -15.52 -0.22
CA GLY A 138 -5.13 -16.75 -0.64
C GLY A 138 -4.88 -17.10 -2.10
N GLU A 139 -5.06 -16.14 -3.00
CA GLU A 139 -4.95 -16.33 -4.46
C GLU A 139 -3.57 -16.82 -4.90
N VAL A 140 -2.48 -16.38 -4.25
CA VAL A 140 -1.13 -16.81 -4.64
C VAL A 140 -0.91 -18.31 -4.48
N TRP A 141 -1.58 -18.97 -3.52
CA TRP A 141 -1.47 -20.41 -3.34
C TRP A 141 -2.29 -21.19 -4.36
N GLU A 142 -3.47 -20.71 -4.75
CA GLU A 142 -4.28 -21.36 -5.79
C GLU A 142 -3.55 -21.44 -7.14
N ASN A 143 -2.71 -20.44 -7.42
CA ASN A 143 -1.89 -20.38 -8.63
C ASN A 143 -0.65 -21.29 -8.60
N VAL A 144 -0.26 -21.82 -7.43
CA VAL A 144 0.84 -22.80 -7.29
C VAL A 144 0.35 -24.21 -7.61
N ASP A 145 -0.91 -24.51 -7.28
CA ASP A 145 -1.53 -25.83 -7.44
C ASP A 145 -2.04 -26.14 -8.86
N THR A 146 -1.76 -25.27 -9.85
CA THR A 146 -2.20 -25.40 -11.25
C THR A 146 -1.04 -25.65 -12.21
#